data_AF-A0A2N5PAP9-F1
#
_entry.id   AF-A0A2N5PAP9-F1
#
_cell.length_a   1.000
_cell.length_b   1.000
_cell.length_c   1.000
_cell.angle_alpha   90.00
_cell.angle_beta   90.00
_cell.angle_gamma   90.00
#
_symmetry.space_group_name_H-M   'P 1'
#
loop_
_entity.id
_entity.type
_entity.pdbx_description
1 polymer ?
#
loop_
_entity_poly.entity_id
_entity_poly.type
_entity_poly.pdbx_seq_one_letter_code
_entity_poly.pdbx_strand_id
1 'polypeptide(L)' 'MQLTITLTSSKYQINKDIMVNSQQKICETLQILKEAGQIDSTIGDGDKLRSIRTGMFVQKEFTYEEAGIFYGDILSIL' A
#
# COMPACT_ATOMS: atom_id res chain seq x y z
N MET A 1 -2.45 15.23 3.44
CA MET A 1 -2.31 15.65 2.01
C MET A 1 -2.77 14.49 1.14
N GLN A 2 -3.47 14.71 0.02
CA GLN A 2 -3.80 13.59 -0.87
C GLN A 2 -2.60 13.18 -1.72
N LEU A 3 -2.37 11.88 -1.84
CA LEU A 3 -1.29 11.26 -2.60
C LEU A 3 -1.90 10.28 -3.60
N THR A 4 -1.39 10.25 -4.83
CA THR A 4 -1.61 9.14 -5.75
C THR A 4 -0.37 8.27 -5.73
N ILE A 5 -0.54 6.98 -5.44
CA ILE A 5 0.52 5.97 -5.44
C ILE A 5 0.09 4.78 -6.28
N THR A 6 1.06 3.99 -6.76
CA THR A 6 0.78 2.71 -7.41
C THR A 6 0.93 1.59 -6.39
N LEU A 7 -0.15 0.84 -6.15
CA LEU A 7 -0.13 -0.40 -5.39
C LEU A 7 0.09 -1.57 -6.36
N THR A 8 1.07 -2.42 -6.07
CA THR A 8 1.37 -3.58 -6.93
C THR A 8 1.58 -4.87 -6.14
N SER A 9 1.32 -6.01 -6.76
CA SER A 9 1.69 -7.33 -6.27
C SER A 9 1.74 -8.34 -7.40
N SER A 10 2.84 -9.05 -7.57
CA SER A 10 2.90 -10.15 -8.55
C SER A 10 2.12 -11.38 -8.08
N LYS A 11 2.14 -11.67 -6.77
CA LYS A 11 1.43 -12.80 -6.14
C LYS A 11 -0.09 -12.69 -6.35
N TYR A 12 -0.62 -11.49 -6.16
CA TYR A 12 -2.06 -11.20 -6.24
C TYR A 12 -2.48 -10.55 -7.56
N GLN A 13 -1.56 -10.42 -8.54
CA GLN A 13 -1.80 -9.77 -9.84
C GLN A 13 -2.38 -8.35 -9.73
N ILE A 14 -1.88 -7.56 -8.78
CA ILE A 14 -2.31 -6.17 -8.55
C ILE A 14 -1.33 -5.23 -9.28
N ASN A 15 -1.88 -4.29 -10.04
CA ASN A 15 -1.18 -3.11 -10.52
C ASN A 15 -2.20 -1.99 -10.70
N LYS A 16 -2.33 -1.13 -9.70
CA LYS A 16 -3.40 -0.14 -9.67
C LYS A 16 -2.96 1.13 -8.96
N ASP A 17 -3.34 2.26 -9.53
CA ASP A 17 -3.18 3.55 -8.88
C ASP A 17 -4.32 3.80 -7.89
N ILE A 18 -3.96 4.24 -6.68
CA ILE A 18 -4.88 4.57 -5.61
C ILE A 18 -4.60 5.97 -5.08
N MET A 19 -5.66 6.66 -4.67
CA MET A 19 -5.58 7.94 -4.00
C MET A 19 -5.77 7.71 -2.50
N VAL A 20 -4.82 8.22 -1.70
CA VAL A 20 -4.79 8.02 -0.25
C VAL A 20 -4.48 9.34 0.44
N ASN A 21 -4.85 9.46 1.72
CA ASN A 21 -4.37 10.57 2.55
C ASN A 21 -3.01 10.20 3.13
N SER A 22 -2.02 11.10 3.06
CA SER A 22 -0.68 10.92 3.60
C SER A 22 -0.67 10.53 5.09
N GLN A 23 -1.66 11.00 5.85
CA GLN A 23 -1.83 10.74 7.28
C GLN A 23 -2.67 9.49 7.59
N GLN A 24 -3.18 8.79 6.57
CA GLN A 24 -3.90 7.53 6.75
C GLN A 24 -2.91 6.39 6.94
N LYS A 25 -3.24 5.42 7.81
CA LYS A 25 -2.41 4.23 7.97
C LYS A 25 -2.54 3.32 6.77
N ILE A 26 -1.44 2.68 6.38
CA ILE A 26 -1.43 1.82 5.21
C ILE A 26 -2.37 0.61 5.40
N CYS A 27 -2.44 0.06 6.62
CA CYS A 27 -3.35 -1.04 6.95
C CYS A 27 -4.83 -0.68 6.76
N GLU A 28 -5.23 0.56 7.05
CA GLU A 28 -6.60 1.03 6.86
C GLU A 28 -6.95 1.05 5.36
N THR A 29 -6.03 1.53 4.51
CA THR A 29 -6.22 1.49 3.06
C THR A 29 -6.37 0.07 2.55
N LEU A 30 -5.52 -0.86 3.00
CA LEU A 30 -5.60 -2.26 2.60
C LEU A 30 -6.94 -2.89 3.03
N GLN A 31 -7.41 -2.57 4.24
CA GLN A 31 -8.71 -3.03 4.73
C GLN A 31 -9.85 -2.50 3.87
N ILE A 32 -9.88 -1.20 3.57
CA ILE A 32 -10.91 -0.58 2.71
C ILE A 32 -10.92 -1.23 1.32
N LEU A 33 -9.74 -1.42 0.72
CA LEU A 33 -9.62 -2.05 -0.60
C LEU A 33 -10.11 -3.50 -0.58
N LYS A 34 -9.85 -4.23 0.50
CA LYS A 34 -10.32 -5.60 0.70
C LYS A 34 -11.83 -5.66 0.86
N GLU A 35 -12.40 -4.81 1.70
CA GLU A 35 -13.86 -4.71 1.92
C GLU A 35 -14.60 -4.30 0.65
N ALA A 36 -13.99 -3.46 -0.19
CA ALA A 36 -14.51 -3.06 -1.50
C ALA A 36 -14.27 -4.09 -2.62
N GLY A 37 -13.67 -5.25 -2.31
CA GLY A 37 -13.36 -6.30 -3.30
C GLY A 37 -12.34 -5.88 -4.37
N GLN A 38 -11.52 -4.86 -4.09
CA GLN A 38 -10.52 -4.32 -5.01
C GLN A 38 -9.19 -5.07 -4.95
N ILE A 39 -8.93 -5.76 -3.84
CA ILE A 39 -7.76 -6.62 -3.64
C ILE A 39 -8.20 -7.93 -2.98
N ASP A 40 -7.37 -8.97 -3.11
CA ASP A 40 -7.65 -10.30 -2.57
C ASP A 40 -7.83 -10.27 -1.03
N SER A 41 -8.80 -11.02 -0.52
CA SER A 41 -9.11 -11.08 0.91
C SER A 41 -8.03 -11.79 1.74
N THR A 42 -7.13 -12.53 1.09
CA THR A 42 -5.99 -13.18 1.73
C THR A 42 -4.81 -12.23 1.98
N ILE A 43 -4.82 -11.03 1.38
CA ILE A 43 -3.81 -9.99 1.63
C ILE A 43 -3.91 -9.54 3.08
N GLY A 44 -2.82 -9.68 3.85
CA GLY A 44 -2.88 -9.41 5.29
C GLY A 44 -1.61 -9.70 6.09
N ASP A 45 -1.79 -10.34 7.25
CA ASP A 45 -0.79 -10.41 8.34
C ASP A 45 0.54 -11.09 7.98
N GLY A 46 0.58 -11.90 6.93
CA GLY A 46 1.80 -12.53 6.46
C GLY A 46 2.53 -11.76 5.36
N ASP A 47 1.85 -10.83 4.68
CA ASP A 47 2.41 -10.16 3.51
C ASP A 47 3.26 -8.97 3.92
N LYS A 48 4.35 -8.76 3.19
CA LYS A 48 5.27 -7.65 3.44
C LYS A 48 5.01 -6.54 2.44
N LEU A 49 5.12 -5.30 2.90
CA LEU A 49 5.07 -4.13 2.04
C LEU A 49 6.49 -3.63 1.76
N ARG A 50 6.78 -3.32 0.51
CA ARG A 50 8.07 -2.78 0.08
C ARG A 50 7.86 -1.51 -0.72
N SER A 51 8.54 -0.44 -0.34
CA SER A 51 8.68 0.74 -1.19
C SER A 51 9.67 0.41 -2.30
N ILE A 52 9.26 0.55 -3.56
CA ILE A 52 10.16 0.29 -4.69
C ILE A 52 11.24 1.38 -4.80
N ARG A 53 10.91 2.63 -4.44
CA ARG A 53 11.87 3.75 -4.50
C ARG A 53 13.07 3.54 -3.58
N THR A 54 12.82 3.17 -2.32
CA THR A 54 13.90 2.98 -1.34
C THR A 54 14.37 1.53 -1.24
N GLY A 55 13.60 0.59 -1.80
CA GLY A 55 13.83 -0.83 -1.66
C GLY A 55 13.59 -1.37 -0.23
N MET A 56 13.11 -0.55 0.70
CA MET A 56 12.92 -0.91 2.11
C MET A 56 11.53 -1.50 2.38
N PHE A 57 11.47 -2.37 3.39
CA PHE A 57 10.20 -2.84 3.93
C PHE A 57 9.51 -1.74 4.73
N VAL A 58 8.19 -1.71 4.63
CA VAL A 58 7.32 -0.70 5.24
C VAL A 58 6.41 -1.38 6.26
N GLN A 59 6.27 -0.78 7.43
CA GLN A 59 5.30 -1.23 8.44
C GLN A 59 3.91 -0.73 8.04
N LYS A 60 2.93 -1.64 7.98
CA LYS A 60 1.56 -1.29 7.58
C LYS A 60 0.84 -0.44 8.63
N GLU A 61 1.33 -0.46 9.87
CA GLU A 61 0.83 0.31 11.00
C GLU A 61 1.19 1.80 10.91
N PHE A 62 2.18 2.15 10.07
CA PHE A 62 2.57 3.53 9.82
C PHE A 62 1.64 4.20 8.82
N THR A 63 1.54 5.52 8.94
CA THR A 63 1.00 6.37 7.89
C THR A 63 1.90 6.38 6.67
N TYR A 64 1.37 6.79 5.51
CA TYR A 64 2.20 6.95 4.31
C TYR A 64 3.35 7.94 4.54
N GLU A 65 3.10 9.02 5.27
CA GLU A 65 4.11 10.03 5.60
C GLU A 65 5.22 9.47 6.51
N GLU A 66 4.86 8.77 7.58
CA GLU A 66 5.85 8.11 8.47
C GLU A 66 6.65 7.02 7.76
N ALA A 67 6.02 6.30 6.83
CA ALA A 67 6.66 5.33 5.97
C ALA A 67 7.55 5.96 4.88
N GLY A 68 7.57 7.30 4.78
CA GLY A 68 8.29 8.04 3.76
C GLY A 68 7.80 7.75 2.36
N ILE A 69 6.49 7.50 2.17
CA ILE A 69 5.82 7.28 0.89
C ILE A 69 5.25 8.61 0.38
N PHE A 70 5.57 8.95 -0.86
CA PHE A 70 5.17 10.21 -1.49
C PHE A 70 4.42 9.99 -2.80
N TYR A 71 3.96 11.10 -3.39
CA TYR A 71 3.24 11.08 -4.67
C TYR A 71 4.06 10.39 -5.77
N GLY A 72 3.44 9.46 -6.49
CA GLY A 72 4.07 8.69 -7.57
C GLY A 72 4.90 7.51 -7.09
N ASP A 73 5.01 7.25 -5.78
CA ASP A 73 5.70 6.07 -5.28
C ASP A 73 4.94 4.78 -5.61
N ILE A 74 5.71 3.70 -5.72
CA ILE A 74 5.18 2.35 -5.93
C ILE A 74 5.36 1.56 -4.64
N LEU A 75 4.25 1.03 -4.13
CA LEU A 75 4.20 0.18 -2.95
C LEU A 75 3.86 -1.25 -3.39
N SER A 76 4.80 -2.19 -3.16
CA SER A 76 4.65 -3.59 -3.54
C SER A 76 4.25 -4.45 -2.35
N ILE A 77 3.21 -5.26 -2.53
CA ILE A 77 2.81 -6.34 -1.62
C ILE A 77 3.51 -7.63 -2.08
N LEU A 78 4.24 -8.25 -1.16
CA LEU A 78 5.06 -9.46 -1.38
C LEU A 78 4.53 -10.64 -0.56
#